data_AF-A0A6J7TB44-F1
#
_entry.id   AF-A0A6J7TB44-F1
#
_cell.length_a   1.000
_cell.length_b   1.000
_cell.length_c   1.000
_cell.angle_alpha   90.00
_cell.angle_beta   90.00
_cell.angle_gamma   90.00
#
_symmetry.space_group_name_H-M   'P 1'
#
loop_
_entity.id
_entity.type
_entity.pdbx_description
1 polymer ?
#
loop_
_entity_poly.entity_id
_entity_poly.type
_entity_poly.pdbx_seq_one_letter_code
_entity_poly.pdbx_strand_id
1 'polypeptide(L)'
;MAKVTPPQTARKSARPALPDPSDAVGRPATYTRAELLQLSDLQEEVLAELESFHMVTAHQTGSQALYDEHDLAIAEVARAFTEAGVDVRHLKAWKTAAEREAGLFEQRVLPLLRRRSPESRQESNELLDDLVDLGARLRAILVARAVGNLRDTRSGDQR
;
A
#
# COMPACT_ATOMS: atom_id res chain seq x y z
N MET A 1 38.53 -19.62 36.41
CA MET A 1 38.43 -19.72 34.94
C MET A 1 37.09 -19.15 34.52
N ALA A 2 37.08 -17.95 33.94
CA ALA A 2 35.87 -17.27 33.47
C ALA A 2 35.62 -17.62 32.01
N LYS A 3 34.41 -18.05 31.66
CA LYS A 3 33.92 -18.00 30.28
C LYS A 3 32.81 -16.96 30.21
N VAL A 4 33.15 -15.91 29.48
CA VAL A 4 32.39 -14.70 29.16
C VAL A 4 31.25 -15.06 28.22
N THR A 5 30.04 -14.60 28.55
CA THR A 5 28.91 -14.50 27.63
C THR A 5 29.13 -13.30 26.71
N PRO A 6 29.04 -13.43 25.38
CA PRO A 6 28.85 -12.26 24.52
C PRO A 6 27.35 -11.95 24.36
N PRO A 7 26.93 -10.68 24.47
CA PRO A 7 25.60 -10.25 24.07
C PRO A 7 25.61 -9.99 22.56
N GLN A 8 24.66 -10.54 21.82
CA GLN A 8 24.44 -10.13 20.43
C GLN A 8 23.07 -9.48 20.29
N THR A 9 23.06 -8.19 20.63
CA THR A 9 22.06 -7.22 20.18
C THR A 9 22.28 -7.01 18.69
N ALA A 10 21.49 -7.68 17.86
CA ALA A 10 21.33 -7.33 16.46
C ALA A 10 19.84 -7.09 16.21
N ARG A 11 19.38 -5.87 16.54
CA ARG A 11 18.14 -5.36 15.95
C ARG A 11 18.40 -5.23 14.45
N LYS A 12 18.13 -6.29 13.70
CA LYS A 12 17.84 -6.18 12.26
C LYS A 12 16.63 -5.26 12.19
N SER A 13 16.86 -4.01 11.78
CA SER A 13 15.84 -3.15 11.20
C SER A 13 15.34 -3.88 9.95
N ALA A 14 14.46 -4.85 10.14
CA ALA A 14 13.66 -5.39 9.07
C ALA A 14 12.90 -4.18 8.54
N ARG A 15 13.24 -3.75 7.31
CA ARG A 15 12.28 -2.97 6.54
C ARG A 15 10.98 -3.76 6.63
N PRO A 16 9.87 -3.16 7.08
CA PRO A 16 8.57 -3.80 6.93
C PRO A 16 8.49 -4.26 5.49
N ALA A 17 8.25 -5.55 5.27
CA ALA A 17 7.88 -6.01 3.94
C ALA A 17 6.72 -5.13 3.51
N LEU A 18 6.76 -4.63 2.27
CA LEU A 18 5.58 -3.97 1.71
C LEU A 18 4.42 -4.95 1.94
N PRO A 19 3.30 -4.52 2.54
CA PRO A 19 2.16 -5.41 2.73
C PRO A 19 1.86 -6.04 1.36
N ASP A 20 1.80 -7.37 1.33
CA ASP A 20 1.41 -8.07 0.12
C ASP A 20 -0.04 -7.68 -0.16
N PRO A 21 -0.38 -7.15 -1.35
CA PRO A 21 -1.77 -6.84 -1.67
C PRO A 21 -2.69 -8.08 -1.55
N SER A 22 -2.13 -9.30 -1.58
CA SER A 22 -2.84 -10.56 -1.34
C SER A 22 -3.10 -10.87 0.14
N ASP A 23 -2.26 -10.39 1.07
CA ASP A 23 -2.39 -10.63 2.51
C ASP A 23 -3.63 -9.94 3.13
N ALA A 24 -4.24 -9.00 2.41
CA ALA A 24 -5.49 -8.36 2.82
C ALA A 24 -6.71 -9.30 2.73
N VAL A 25 -6.63 -10.40 1.98
CA VAL A 25 -7.81 -11.23 1.67
C VAL A 25 -8.00 -12.33 2.71
N GLY A 26 -8.71 -12.01 3.79
CA GLY A 26 -8.98 -12.95 4.89
C GLY A 26 -10.29 -12.69 5.62
N ARG A 27 -11.44 -12.97 4.96
CA ARG A 27 -12.83 -12.62 5.39
C ARG A 27 -13.02 -11.08 5.33
N PRO A 28 -14.08 -10.53 4.71
CA PRO A 28 -14.24 -9.07 4.69
C PRO A 28 -14.49 -8.61 6.13
N ALA A 29 -13.43 -8.13 6.77
CA ALA A 29 -13.50 -7.57 8.09
C ALA A 29 -14.03 -6.17 7.90
N THR A 30 -15.29 -5.97 8.25
CA THR A 30 -15.91 -4.65 8.20
C THR A 30 -15.63 -3.92 9.51
N TYR A 31 -15.00 -2.77 9.44
CA TYR A 31 -14.67 -1.93 10.58
C TYR A 31 -15.63 -0.74 10.64
N THR A 32 -16.13 -0.42 11.82
CA THR A 32 -16.71 0.89 12.07
C THR A 32 -15.62 1.96 12.06
N ARG A 33 -15.99 3.25 11.93
CA ARG A 33 -15.02 4.36 12.02
C ARG A 33 -14.18 4.30 13.31
N ALA A 34 -14.81 4.00 14.43
CA ALA A 34 -14.15 3.90 15.72
C ALA A 34 -13.13 2.75 15.75
N GLU A 35 -13.48 1.59 15.20
CA GLU A 35 -12.57 0.45 15.09
C GLU A 35 -11.41 0.74 14.14
N LEU A 36 -11.67 1.38 13.00
CA LEU A 36 -10.63 1.78 12.04
C LEU A 36 -9.60 2.70 12.70
N LEU A 37 -10.04 3.77 13.38
CA LEU A 37 -9.16 4.70 14.10
C LEU A 37 -8.38 4.00 15.21
N GLN A 38 -9.04 3.12 15.98
CA GLN A 38 -8.41 2.39 17.07
C GLN A 38 -7.34 1.41 16.58
N LEU A 39 -7.62 0.65 15.51
CA LEU A 39 -6.69 -0.34 14.98
C LEU A 39 -5.51 0.30 14.25
N SER A 40 -5.78 1.33 13.45
CA SER A 40 -4.75 2.04 12.70
C SER A 40 -3.94 3.02 13.53
N ASP A 41 -4.41 3.42 14.72
CA ASP A 41 -3.86 4.52 15.53
C ASP A 41 -3.76 5.84 14.73
N LEU A 42 -4.66 6.02 13.76
CA LEU A 42 -4.73 7.20 12.92
C LEU A 42 -5.51 8.32 13.63
N GLN A 43 -5.08 9.57 13.46
CA GLN A 43 -5.82 10.73 13.96
C GLN A 43 -7.11 10.94 13.14
N GLU A 44 -8.19 11.38 13.79
CA GLU A 44 -9.49 11.55 13.15
C GLU A 44 -9.47 12.59 12.02
N GLU A 45 -8.67 13.64 12.15
CA GLU A 45 -8.49 14.66 11.12
C GLU A 45 -7.83 14.08 9.87
N VAL A 46 -6.87 13.16 10.04
CA VAL A 46 -6.18 12.51 8.92
C VAL A 46 -7.12 11.55 8.21
N LEU A 47 -7.96 10.82 8.95
CA LEU A 47 -9.01 9.98 8.34
C LEU A 47 -9.99 10.83 7.53
N ALA A 48 -10.44 11.97 8.05
CA ALA A 48 -11.31 12.89 7.32
C ALA A 48 -10.66 13.41 6.04
N GLU A 49 -9.35 13.69 6.05
CA GLU A 49 -8.62 14.04 4.83
C GLU A 49 -8.58 12.88 3.82
N LEU A 50 -8.26 11.65 4.26
CA LEU A 50 -8.26 10.47 3.39
C LEU A 50 -9.62 10.23 2.73
N GLU A 51 -10.71 10.40 3.47
CA GLU A 51 -12.09 10.34 2.97
C GLU A 51 -12.36 11.43 1.93
N SER A 52 -11.94 12.67 2.21
CA SER A 52 -12.11 13.79 1.27
C SER A 52 -11.41 13.54 -0.08
N PHE A 53 -10.26 12.87 -0.06
CA PHE A 53 -9.51 12.49 -1.26
C PHE A 53 -9.95 11.15 -1.86
N HIS A 54 -10.99 10.52 -1.31
CA HIS A 54 -11.50 9.21 -1.73
C HIS A 54 -10.40 8.14 -1.75
N MET A 55 -9.44 8.25 -0.82
CA MET A 55 -8.42 7.23 -0.60
C MET A 55 -8.92 6.13 0.32
N VAL A 56 -9.79 6.49 1.26
CA VAL A 56 -10.54 5.60 2.14
C VAL A 56 -12.02 5.89 1.89
N THR A 57 -12.87 4.88 1.80
CA THR A 57 -14.29 5.07 1.49
C THR A 57 -15.17 4.24 2.39
N ALA A 58 -15.92 4.90 3.28
CA ALA A 58 -16.92 4.19 4.06
C ALA A 58 -18.07 3.70 3.16
N HIS A 59 -18.35 2.40 3.21
CA HIS A 59 -19.46 1.76 2.53
C HIS A 59 -20.69 1.67 3.45
N GLN A 60 -21.82 2.16 2.97
CA GLN A 60 -23.08 2.10 3.73
C GLN A 60 -23.64 0.68 3.73
N THR A 61 -23.72 0.07 4.92
CA THR A 61 -24.40 -1.21 5.17
C THR A 61 -25.54 -0.96 6.15
N GLY A 62 -26.77 -0.89 5.63
CA GLY A 62 -27.94 -0.52 6.42
C GLY A 62 -27.82 0.92 6.95
N SER A 63 -27.80 1.08 8.28
CA SER A 63 -27.62 2.37 8.96
C SER A 63 -26.17 2.66 9.37
N GLN A 64 -25.22 1.77 9.06
CA GLN A 64 -23.83 1.90 9.48
C GLN A 64 -22.90 2.19 8.29
N ALA A 65 -21.91 3.04 8.54
CA ALA A 65 -20.79 3.29 7.64
C ALA A 65 -19.64 2.33 8.03
N LEU A 66 -19.24 1.45 7.11
CA LEU A 66 -18.23 0.42 7.35
C LEU A 66 -17.07 0.56 6.38
N TYR A 67 -15.87 0.30 6.87
CA TYR A 67 -14.61 0.27 6.12
C TYR A 67 -14.14 -1.17 5.96
N ASP A 68 -13.35 -1.44 4.94
CA ASP A 68 -12.81 -2.77 4.68
C ASP A 68 -11.34 -2.93 5.12
N GLU A 69 -10.75 -4.09 4.82
CA GLU A 69 -9.34 -4.38 5.05
C GLU A 69 -8.37 -3.42 4.33
N HIS A 70 -8.73 -2.94 3.15
CA HIS A 70 -7.88 -2.05 2.36
C HIS A 70 -7.90 -0.64 2.95
N ASP A 71 -9.07 -0.18 3.39
CA ASP A 71 -9.21 1.08 4.12
C ASP A 71 -8.34 1.09 5.39
N LEU A 72 -8.32 -0.02 6.16
CA LEU A 72 -7.47 -0.15 7.33
C LEU A 72 -5.98 -0.12 6.98
N ALA A 73 -5.56 -0.86 5.96
CA ALA A 73 -4.17 -0.86 5.52
C ALA A 73 -3.72 0.52 5.02
N ILE A 74 -4.60 1.25 4.31
CA ILE A 74 -4.34 2.63 3.87
C ILE A 74 -4.20 3.55 5.08
N ALA A 75 -5.06 3.42 6.10
CA ALA A 75 -5.00 4.21 7.32
C ALA A 75 -3.68 3.98 8.09
N GLU A 76 -3.24 2.72 8.25
CA GLU A 76 -1.96 2.39 8.90
C GLU A 76 -0.75 2.98 8.17
N VAL A 77 -0.73 2.86 6.83
CA VAL A 77 0.34 3.41 5.99
C VAL A 77 0.32 4.94 6.03
N ALA A 78 -0.87 5.55 5.98
CA ALA A 78 -1.02 7.01 6.09
C ALA A 78 -0.50 7.53 7.44
N ARG A 79 -0.78 6.82 8.55
CA ARG A 79 -0.21 7.16 9.88
C ARG A 79 1.31 7.24 9.79
N ALA A 80 1.96 6.20 9.27
CA ALA A 80 3.42 6.16 9.15
C ALA A 80 3.99 7.28 8.27
N PHE A 81 3.28 7.69 7.21
CA PHE A 81 3.68 8.85 6.40
C PHE A 81 3.55 10.17 7.16
N THR A 82 2.44 10.37 7.88
CA THR A 82 2.24 11.61 8.66
C THR A 82 3.25 11.75 9.79
N GLU A 83 3.62 10.66 10.48
CA GLU A 83 4.70 10.64 11.48
C GLU A 83 6.06 11.03 10.87
N ALA A 84 6.26 10.74 9.57
CA ALA A 84 7.46 11.13 8.82
C ALA A 84 7.36 12.54 8.18
N GLY A 85 6.28 13.29 8.43
CA GLY A 85 6.05 14.64 7.90
C GLY A 85 5.50 14.68 6.46
N VAL A 86 4.92 13.59 5.97
CA VAL A 86 4.30 13.50 4.65
C VAL A 86 2.77 13.47 4.79
N ASP A 87 2.14 14.62 4.60
CA ASP A 87 0.68 14.75 4.72
C ASP A 87 -0.09 14.09 3.56
N VAL A 88 -1.39 13.84 3.78
CA VAL A 88 -2.30 13.15 2.84
C VAL A 88 -2.33 13.79 1.45
N ARG A 89 -2.19 15.11 1.38
CA ARG A 89 -2.14 15.87 0.11
C ARG A 89 -1.03 15.39 -0.82
N HIS A 90 0.09 14.93 -0.26
CA HIS A 90 1.19 14.35 -1.01
C HIS A 90 0.83 12.94 -1.50
N LEU A 91 0.14 12.15 -0.67
CA LEU A 91 -0.28 10.77 -0.96
C LEU A 91 -1.18 10.66 -2.20
N LYS A 92 -1.89 11.74 -2.53
CA LYS A 92 -2.72 11.85 -3.74
C LYS A 92 -1.96 11.54 -5.04
N ALA A 93 -0.65 11.80 -5.10
CA ALA A 93 0.19 11.43 -6.24
C ALA A 93 0.31 9.90 -6.39
N TRP A 94 0.42 9.17 -5.27
CA TRP A 94 0.43 7.71 -5.25
C TRP A 94 -0.92 7.13 -5.67
N LYS A 95 -2.04 7.70 -5.18
CA LYS A 95 -3.39 7.32 -5.62
C LYS A 95 -3.53 7.44 -7.14
N THR A 96 -3.16 8.58 -7.69
CA THR A 96 -3.24 8.84 -9.14
C THR A 96 -2.38 7.85 -9.94
N ALA A 97 -1.20 7.49 -9.44
CA ALA A 97 -0.35 6.49 -10.09
C ALA A 97 -1.01 5.10 -10.08
N ALA A 98 -1.58 4.68 -8.94
CA ALA A 98 -2.29 3.41 -8.81
C ALA A 98 -3.51 3.32 -9.75
N GLU A 99 -4.31 4.39 -9.86
CA GLU A 99 -5.45 4.46 -10.78
C GLU A 99 -5.02 4.31 -12.25
N ARG A 100 -3.87 4.91 -12.62
CA ARG A 100 -3.32 4.77 -13.98
C ARG A 100 -2.82 3.35 -14.24
N GLU A 101 -2.17 2.72 -13.27
CA GLU A 101 -1.76 1.31 -13.37
C GLU A 101 -2.97 0.39 -13.52
N ALA A 102 -3.99 0.55 -12.67
CA ALA A 102 -5.22 -0.22 -12.72
C ALA A 102 -5.94 -0.07 -14.07
N GLY A 103 -6.06 1.16 -14.59
CA GLY A 103 -6.67 1.40 -15.91
C GLY A 103 -5.88 0.77 -17.06
N LEU A 104 -4.55 0.70 -16.96
CA LEU A 104 -3.72 -0.02 -17.94
C LEU A 104 -3.95 -1.53 -17.85
N PHE A 105 -4.01 -2.09 -16.64
CA PHE A 105 -4.27 -3.52 -16.44
C PHE A 105 -5.66 -3.91 -16.94
N GLU A 106 -6.68 -3.12 -16.62
CA GLU A 106 -8.06 -3.32 -17.09
C GLU A 106 -8.12 -3.41 -18.62
N GLN A 107 -7.46 -2.49 -19.34
CA GLN A 107 -7.41 -2.52 -20.80
C GLN A 107 -6.81 -3.82 -21.37
N ARG A 108 -5.87 -4.45 -20.64
CA ARG A 108 -5.26 -5.72 -21.06
C ARG A 108 -6.10 -6.94 -20.71
N VAL A 109 -6.81 -6.90 -19.59
CA VAL A 109 -7.59 -8.03 -19.07
C VAL A 109 -9.01 -8.09 -19.65
N LEU A 110 -9.62 -6.94 -19.99
CA LEU A 110 -10.98 -6.85 -20.57
C LEU A 110 -11.27 -7.77 -21.77
N PRO A 111 -10.34 -7.96 -22.75
CA PRO A 111 -10.56 -8.88 -23.86
C PRO A 111 -10.76 -10.34 -23.43
N LEU A 112 -10.08 -10.79 -22.36
CA LEU A 112 -10.20 -12.15 -21.83
C LEU A 112 -11.54 -12.33 -21.10
N LEU A 113 -11.91 -11.37 -20.26
CA LEU A 113 -13.18 -11.38 -19.53
C LEU A 113 -14.40 -11.46 -20.46
N ARG A 114 -14.32 -10.87 -21.67
CA ARG A 114 -15.39 -10.90 -22.68
C ARG A 114 -15.68 -12.29 -23.25
N ARG A 115 -14.72 -13.21 -23.22
CA ARG A 115 -14.87 -14.58 -23.78
C ARG A 115 -15.84 -15.45 -22.97
N ARG A 116 -16.20 -15.04 -21.73
CA ARG A 116 -17.21 -15.67 -20.86
C ARG A 116 -17.05 -17.19 -20.62
N SER A 117 -15.84 -17.75 -20.81
CA SER A 117 -15.53 -19.13 -20.39
C SER A 117 -14.86 -19.15 -19.00
N PRO A 118 -15.03 -20.22 -18.21
CA PRO A 118 -14.30 -20.39 -16.94
C PRO A 118 -12.77 -20.31 -17.12
N GLU A 119 -12.25 -20.89 -18.20
CA GLU A 119 -10.83 -20.83 -18.57
C GLU A 119 -10.36 -19.39 -18.80
N SER A 120 -11.14 -18.57 -19.51
CA SER A 120 -10.79 -17.16 -19.74
C SER A 120 -10.82 -16.32 -18.46
N ARG A 121 -11.60 -16.72 -17.45
CA ARG A 121 -11.62 -16.06 -16.13
C ARG A 121 -10.37 -16.40 -15.32
N GLN A 122 -9.94 -17.65 -15.37
CA GLN A 122 -8.70 -18.08 -14.74
C GLN A 122 -7.51 -17.36 -15.39
N GLU A 123 -7.43 -17.39 -16.72
CA GLU A 123 -6.40 -16.68 -17.51
C GLU A 123 -6.39 -15.17 -17.21
N SER A 124 -7.57 -14.54 -17.07
CA SER A 124 -7.65 -13.11 -16.73
C SER A 124 -7.13 -12.78 -15.34
N ASN A 125 -7.36 -13.67 -14.36
CA ASN A 125 -6.89 -13.47 -12.99
C ASN A 125 -5.38 -13.68 -12.90
N GLU A 126 -4.86 -14.74 -13.52
CA GLU A 126 -3.41 -15.01 -13.60
C GLU A 126 -2.66 -13.84 -14.26
N LEU A 127 -3.18 -13.33 -15.38
CA LEU A 127 -2.59 -12.16 -16.04
C LEU A 127 -2.66 -10.91 -15.15
N LEU A 128 -3.74 -10.71 -14.39
CA LEU A 128 -3.87 -9.57 -13.50
C LEU A 128 -2.83 -9.65 -12.37
N ASP A 129 -2.67 -10.81 -11.74
CA ASP A 129 -1.69 -11.06 -10.69
C ASP A 129 -0.26 -10.78 -11.19
N ASP A 130 0.10 -11.29 -12.37
CA ASP A 130 1.39 -11.03 -13.01
C ASP A 130 1.63 -9.54 -13.28
N LEU A 131 0.61 -8.81 -13.74
CA LEU A 131 0.71 -7.38 -14.02
C LEU A 131 0.88 -6.55 -12.74
N VAL A 132 0.17 -6.89 -11.67
CA VAL A 132 0.30 -6.26 -10.35
C VAL A 132 1.72 -6.45 -9.82
N ASP A 133 2.25 -7.67 -9.89
CA ASP A 133 3.60 -8.01 -9.45
C ASP A 133 4.68 -7.24 -10.24
N LEU A 134 4.56 -7.22 -11.57
CA LEU A 134 5.49 -6.49 -12.44
C LEU A 134 5.43 -4.98 -12.18
N GLY A 135 4.23 -4.43 -11.99
CA GLY A 135 3.99 -3.02 -11.67
C GLY A 135 4.66 -2.62 -10.35
N ALA A 136 4.44 -3.40 -9.29
CA ALA A 136 5.05 -3.18 -7.97
C ALA A 136 6.58 -3.18 -8.03
N ARG A 137 7.16 -4.16 -8.73
CA ARG A 137 8.62 -4.26 -8.94
C ARG A 137 9.17 -3.05 -9.71
N LEU A 138 8.52 -2.65 -10.81
CA LEU A 138 8.92 -1.49 -11.59
C LEU A 138 8.90 -0.21 -10.74
N ARG A 139 7.83 0.00 -9.96
CA ARG A 139 7.70 1.16 -9.06
C ARG A 139 8.83 1.21 -8.05
N ALA A 140 9.13 0.10 -7.39
CA ALA A 140 10.23 0.01 -6.43
C ALA A 140 11.59 0.35 -7.06
N ILE A 141 11.86 -0.15 -8.28
CA ILE A 141 13.10 0.14 -9.02
C ILE A 141 13.18 1.63 -9.40
N LEU A 142 12.09 2.21 -9.91
CA LEU A 142 12.06 3.63 -10.30
C LEU A 142 12.29 4.56 -9.11
N VAL A 143 11.67 4.28 -7.96
CA VAL A 143 11.90 5.02 -6.71
C VAL A 143 13.34 4.87 -6.24
N ALA A 144 13.88 3.65 -6.22
CA ALA A 144 15.26 3.40 -5.81
C ALA A 144 16.26 4.15 -6.70
N ARG A 145 16.03 4.19 -8.01
CA ARG A 145 16.85 4.94 -8.97
C ARG A 145 16.76 6.45 -8.74
N ALA A 146 15.56 6.99 -8.53
CA ALA A 146 15.37 8.42 -8.30
C ALA A 146 16.04 8.91 -7.01
N VAL A 147 15.94 8.11 -5.93
CA VAL A 147 16.57 8.45 -4.64
C VAL A 147 18.09 8.21 -4.66
N GLY A 148 18.59 7.26 -5.44
CA GLY A 148 20.04 7.06 -5.64
C GLY A 148 20.74 8.34 -6.08
N ASN A 149 20.17 9.06 -7.05
CA ASN A 149 20.70 10.34 -7.54
C ASN A 149 20.81 11.42 -6.44
N LEU A 150 19.91 11.42 -5.45
CA LEU A 150 19.97 12.36 -4.31
C LEU A 150 21.08 12.01 -3.31
N ARG A 151 21.47 10.73 -3.26
CA ARG A 151 22.57 10.26 -2.39
C ARG A 151 23.92 10.51 -3.04
N ASP A 152 23.99 10.41 -4.36
CA ASP A 152 25.21 10.63 -5.14
C ASP A 152 25.59 12.11 -5.20
N THR A 153 24.61 13.02 -5.34
CA THR A 153 24.86 14.47 -5.34
C THR A 153 25.47 14.99 -4.04
N ARG A 154 25.09 14.44 -2.87
CA ARG A 154 25.71 14.79 -1.57
C ARG A 154 27.13 14.25 -1.40
N SER A 155 27.53 13.24 -2.18
CA SER A 155 28.87 12.66 -2.11
C SER A 155 29.89 13.40 -3.00
N GLY A 156 29.42 14.21 -3.95
CA GLY A 156 30.26 14.96 -4.89
C GLY A 156 30.74 16.34 -4.41
N ASP A 157 30.17 16.88 -3.32
CA ASP A 157 30.37 18.28 -2.88
C ASP A 157 31.35 18.45 -1.70
N GLN A 158 32.23 17.46 -1.46
CA GLN A 158 33.27 17.50 -0.41
C GLN A 158 34.71 17.42 -0.99
N ARG A 159 35.00 18.08 -2.11
CA ARG A 159 36.38 18.13 -2.66
C ARG A 159 36.82 19.52 -3.01
#